data_AF-A0A507R7U3-F1
#
_entry.id   AF-A0A507R7U3-F1
#
_cell.length_a   1.000
_cell.length_b   1.000
_cell.length_c   1.000
_cell.angle_alpha   90.00
_cell.angle_beta   90.00
_cell.angle_gamma   90.00
#
_symmetry.space_group_name_H-M   'P 1'
#
loop_
_entity.id
_entity.type
_entity.pdbx_description
1 polymer ?
#
loop_
_entity_poly.entity_id
_entity_poly.type
_entity_poly.pdbx_seq_one_letter_code
_entity_poly.pdbx_strand_id
1 'polypeptide(L)'
;MPSAEPDPVQRFKAIGVVGAGNMGSMMAFAFSELGLDVSIWDVQKSNVDQVMRWAKEAKTNRGTIKGYYNVDEFTRSLEGKGERKLFMFSITHGHPADSVLGMIKHDLKKGDIILDGGNENYRRTERRQRECAEIGVSWIGMGVSGGYQSARHGPSLSPGGNPKALELVMPLLRLYAAKDPKTGKPCVTNVGPGGSGHYVKMVHNGIEGGMLSTLAEAWSYMHHGLGLTYDEIGDIFAKWNESGELKRNYLVKIGSDVCRTKRTPKGDYKGEGASRDNGYVLDDVLDKVVQDDDGTEGTPYWSIMESAMRHVSCPTLAAGHYMRIASGNRDERLRVAKKLAMPIPKPVEGIKDKTLFIENLRRAVYCCFLASFCQGLELIARASEDEGWNIHLGNCLQIWRGGCIVQSEYIADLLEPALSSDICLSNIKFIDEVSRELHRNFEPLKEIMMHATAADQYVPAMSATLEYLKYIGGTMIPTKFMEAQMDYFGAHAYNKPNIPGEDPGPVKKGPHHYEWLPA
;
A
#
# COMPACT_ATOMS: atom_id res chain seq x y z
N MET A 1 6.91 -25.98 -32.04
CA MET A 1 7.21 -24.55 -31.81
C MET A 1 5.97 -23.94 -31.16
N PRO A 2 6.05 -23.36 -29.96
CA PRO A 2 4.91 -22.62 -29.44
C PRO A 2 4.65 -21.46 -30.39
N SER A 3 3.41 -21.31 -30.86
CA SER A 3 3.00 -20.18 -31.69
C SER A 3 3.40 -18.89 -30.95
N ALA A 4 4.22 -18.05 -31.58
CA ALA A 4 4.55 -16.75 -31.01
C ALA A 4 3.24 -16.03 -30.68
N GLU A 5 3.01 -15.70 -29.41
CA GLU A 5 1.89 -14.85 -29.02
C GLU A 5 1.97 -13.57 -29.88
N PRO A 6 0.85 -13.13 -30.48
CA PRO A 6 0.85 -11.90 -31.27
C PRO A 6 1.37 -10.75 -30.41
N ASP A 7 2.18 -9.89 -31.01
CA ASP A 7 2.77 -8.73 -30.33
C ASP A 7 1.66 -7.95 -29.59
N PRO A 8 1.79 -7.72 -28.27
CA PRO A 8 0.77 -7.04 -27.48
C PRO A 8 0.37 -5.67 -28.06
N VAL A 9 1.32 -4.98 -28.69
CA VAL A 9 1.14 -3.67 -29.35
C VAL A 9 0.36 -3.82 -30.67
N GLN A 10 0.34 -5.01 -31.28
CA GLN A 10 -0.55 -5.30 -32.41
C GLN A 10 -2.01 -5.47 -31.99
N ARG A 11 -2.28 -5.93 -30.76
CA ARG A 11 -3.64 -6.16 -30.25
C ARG A 11 -4.34 -4.87 -29.85
N PHE A 12 -3.62 -3.96 -29.19
CA PHE A 12 -4.11 -2.64 -28.81
C PHE A 12 -3.18 -1.58 -29.40
N LYS A 13 -3.58 -1.00 -30.54
CA LYS A 13 -2.81 0.10 -31.19
C LYS A 13 -3.06 1.46 -30.55
N ALA A 14 -4.17 1.62 -29.83
CA ALA A 14 -4.53 2.86 -29.17
C ALA A 14 -5.14 2.61 -27.78
N ILE A 15 -5.00 3.60 -26.90
CA ILE A 15 -5.57 3.60 -25.55
C ILE A 15 -6.09 5.00 -25.20
N GLY A 16 -7.24 5.07 -24.53
CA GLY A 16 -7.78 6.30 -23.95
C GLY A 16 -7.40 6.42 -22.48
N VAL A 17 -6.68 7.46 -22.10
CA VAL A 17 -6.37 7.77 -20.70
C VAL A 17 -7.36 8.82 -20.20
N VAL A 18 -8.14 8.45 -19.19
CA VAL A 18 -9.06 9.35 -18.47
C VAL A 18 -8.38 9.82 -17.20
N GLY A 19 -8.24 11.13 -17.05
CA GLY A 19 -7.49 11.78 -15.98
C GLY A 19 -6.07 12.12 -16.42
N ALA A 20 -5.74 13.41 -16.42
CA ALA A 20 -4.45 13.96 -16.80
C ALA A 20 -3.73 14.60 -15.59
N GLY A 21 -4.05 14.17 -14.37
CA GLY A 21 -3.22 14.46 -13.19
C GLY A 21 -1.81 13.86 -13.31
N ASN A 22 -1.00 13.97 -12.25
CA ASN A 22 0.39 13.50 -12.27
C ASN A 22 0.52 12.02 -12.70
N MET A 23 -0.33 11.14 -12.17
CA MET A 23 -0.30 9.71 -12.50
C MET A 23 -0.72 9.44 -13.96
N GLY A 24 -1.90 9.92 -14.37
CA GLY A 24 -2.43 9.72 -15.72
C GLY A 24 -1.55 10.32 -16.82
N SER A 25 -0.94 11.47 -16.55
CA SER A 25 0.08 12.07 -17.42
C SER A 25 1.24 11.11 -17.67
N MET A 26 1.81 10.54 -16.60
CA MET A 26 2.96 9.64 -16.69
C MET A 26 2.59 8.30 -17.34
N MET A 27 1.38 7.79 -17.10
CA MET A 27 0.82 6.63 -17.81
C MET A 27 0.70 6.89 -19.32
N ALA A 28 0.23 8.07 -19.73
CA ALA A 28 0.12 8.43 -21.14
C ALA A 28 1.49 8.42 -21.83
N PHE A 29 2.53 8.95 -21.19
CA PHE A 29 3.90 8.83 -21.70
C PHE A 29 4.36 7.39 -21.79
N ALA A 30 4.13 6.57 -20.75
CA ALA A 30 4.54 5.17 -20.75
C ALA A 30 3.90 4.38 -21.91
N PHE A 31 2.59 4.49 -22.11
CA PHE A 31 1.91 3.79 -23.20
C PHE A 31 2.38 4.29 -24.58
N SER A 32 2.66 5.58 -24.72
CA SER A 32 3.23 6.14 -25.95
C SER A 32 4.66 5.64 -26.21
N GLU A 33 5.48 5.50 -25.18
CA GLU A 33 6.84 4.94 -25.26
C GLU A 33 6.82 3.44 -25.62
N LEU A 34 5.77 2.71 -25.21
CA LEU A 34 5.50 1.33 -25.66
C LEU A 34 5.02 1.24 -27.12
N GLY A 35 4.62 2.36 -27.73
CA GLY A 35 4.21 2.43 -29.14
C GLY A 35 2.71 2.58 -29.39
N LEU A 36 1.90 2.82 -28.35
CA LEU A 36 0.46 3.04 -28.50
C LEU A 36 0.14 4.49 -28.86
N ASP A 37 -0.89 4.69 -29.68
CA ASP A 37 -1.54 5.98 -29.83
C ASP A 37 -2.40 6.28 -28.60
N VAL A 38 -2.04 7.33 -27.86
CA VAL A 38 -2.72 7.73 -26.63
C VAL A 38 -3.65 8.90 -26.91
N SER A 39 -4.94 8.69 -26.65
CA SER A 39 -5.88 9.79 -26.46
C SER A 39 -5.93 10.11 -24.97
N ILE A 40 -5.86 11.37 -24.57
CA ILE A 40 -5.95 11.77 -23.16
C ILE A 40 -7.04 12.82 -22.97
N TRP A 41 -7.81 12.67 -21.89
CA TRP A 41 -8.88 13.58 -21.52
C TRP A 41 -8.91 13.77 -20.00
N ASP A 42 -9.26 14.99 -19.57
CA ASP A 42 -9.49 15.34 -18.16
C ASP A 42 -10.64 16.36 -18.11
N VAL A 43 -11.43 16.30 -17.03
CA VAL A 43 -12.46 17.31 -16.75
C VAL A 43 -11.84 18.70 -16.59
N GLN A 44 -10.62 18.77 -16.04
CA GLN A 44 -9.84 19.99 -15.90
C GLN A 44 -8.90 20.17 -17.09
N LYS A 45 -9.33 21.03 -18.03
CA LYS A 45 -8.62 21.31 -19.30
C LYS A 45 -7.14 21.69 -19.14
N SER A 46 -6.79 22.42 -18.07
CA SER A 46 -5.41 22.83 -17.81
C SER A 46 -4.46 21.65 -17.58
N ASN A 47 -4.97 20.51 -17.12
CA ASN A 47 -4.17 19.29 -16.98
C ASN A 47 -3.81 18.74 -18.36
N VAL A 48 -4.76 18.73 -19.30
CA VAL A 48 -4.51 18.35 -20.70
C VAL A 48 -3.50 19.31 -21.34
N ASP A 49 -3.64 20.63 -21.13
CA ASP A 49 -2.69 21.63 -21.63
C ASP A 49 -1.26 21.37 -21.13
N GLN A 50 -1.11 20.96 -19.87
CA GLN A 50 0.18 20.61 -19.29
C GLN A 50 0.79 19.38 -19.96
N VAL A 51 0.01 18.30 -20.13
CA VAL A 51 0.49 17.09 -20.82
C VAL A 51 0.90 17.41 -22.26
N MET A 52 0.10 18.21 -22.98
CA MET A 52 0.43 18.57 -24.35
C MET A 52 1.68 19.45 -24.46
N ARG A 53 1.99 20.27 -23.44
CA ARG A 53 3.28 20.98 -23.37
C ARG A 53 4.44 20.01 -23.19
N TRP A 54 4.35 19.11 -22.21
CA TRP A 54 5.38 18.09 -21.98
C TRP A 54 5.58 17.17 -23.20
N ALA A 55 4.51 16.84 -23.91
CA ALA A 55 4.56 15.97 -25.09
C ALA A 55 5.33 16.60 -26.27
N LYS A 56 5.34 17.95 -26.39
CA LYS A 56 6.15 18.65 -27.40
C LYS A 56 7.66 18.57 -27.14
N GLU A 57 8.04 18.41 -25.88
CA GLU A 57 9.45 18.34 -25.45
C GLU A 57 9.97 16.89 -25.38
N ALA A 58 9.06 15.92 -25.29
CA ALA A 58 9.39 14.51 -25.20
C ALA A 58 9.97 13.97 -26.53
N LYS A 59 11.14 13.32 -26.44
CA LYS A 59 11.83 12.70 -27.59
C LYS A 59 11.77 11.17 -27.60
N THR A 60 11.17 10.57 -26.57
CA THR A 60 11.19 9.13 -26.32
C THR A 60 9.95 8.39 -26.82
N ASN A 61 8.90 9.13 -27.20
CA ASN A 61 7.61 8.58 -27.61
C ASN A 61 7.75 7.81 -28.94
N ARG A 62 7.18 6.60 -29.00
CA ARG A 62 7.11 5.78 -30.22
C ARG A 62 5.73 5.86 -30.88
N GLY A 63 4.68 6.06 -30.08
CA GLY A 63 3.32 6.38 -30.53
C GLY A 63 3.01 7.87 -30.42
N THR A 64 1.73 8.24 -30.58
CA THR A 64 1.29 9.64 -30.44
C THR A 64 0.62 9.90 -29.09
N ILE A 65 0.58 11.17 -28.66
CA ILE A 65 -0.26 11.63 -27.54
C ILE A 65 -1.13 12.77 -28.06
N LYS A 66 -2.45 12.62 -27.94
CA LYS A 66 -3.43 13.62 -28.38
C LYS A 66 -4.39 13.96 -27.25
N GLY A 67 -4.43 15.24 -26.90
CA GLY A 67 -5.34 15.78 -25.89
C GLY A 67 -6.71 16.12 -26.47
N TYR A 68 -7.76 15.84 -25.71
CA TYR A 68 -9.15 16.11 -26.05
C TYR A 68 -9.81 16.93 -24.94
N TYR A 69 -10.71 17.85 -25.32
CA TYR A 69 -11.42 18.74 -24.39
C TYR A 69 -12.92 18.46 -24.31
N ASN A 70 -13.43 17.61 -25.20
CA ASN A 70 -14.79 17.09 -25.20
C ASN A 70 -14.71 15.56 -25.04
N VAL A 71 -15.51 15.01 -24.13
CA VAL A 71 -15.45 13.59 -23.78
C VAL A 71 -15.93 12.68 -24.93
N ASP A 72 -16.90 13.13 -25.73
CA ASP A 72 -17.42 12.35 -26.85
C ASP A 72 -16.44 12.32 -28.04
N GLU A 73 -15.68 13.41 -28.24
CA GLU A 73 -14.58 13.41 -29.21
C GLU A 73 -13.44 12.47 -28.76
N PHE A 74 -13.16 12.43 -27.45
CA PHE A 74 -12.18 11.52 -26.86
C PHE A 74 -12.59 10.05 -26.99
N THR A 75 -13.85 9.68 -26.72
CA THR A 75 -14.33 8.29 -26.86
C THR A 75 -14.35 7.85 -28.32
N ARG A 76 -14.77 8.73 -29.24
CA ARG A 76 -14.80 8.45 -30.68
C ARG A 76 -13.41 8.38 -31.30
N SER A 77 -12.38 9.00 -30.72
CA SER A 77 -11.02 8.92 -31.27
C SER A 77 -10.44 7.51 -31.26
N LEU A 78 -10.95 6.63 -30.39
CA LEU A 78 -10.56 5.22 -30.30
C LEU A 78 -11.33 4.32 -31.28
N GLU A 79 -12.39 4.83 -31.91
CA GLU A 79 -13.21 4.08 -32.86
C GLU A 79 -12.39 3.67 -34.09
N GLY A 80 -12.47 2.39 -34.47
CA GLY A 80 -11.73 1.85 -35.61
C GLY A 80 -10.20 1.76 -35.43
N LYS A 81 -9.65 2.06 -34.24
CA LYS A 81 -8.21 1.94 -33.94
C LYS A 81 -7.76 0.52 -33.57
N GLY A 82 -8.71 -0.37 -33.30
CA GLY A 82 -8.48 -1.79 -32.99
C GLY A 82 -9.79 -2.54 -33.00
N GLU A 83 -9.78 -3.80 -32.55
CA GLU A 83 -10.99 -4.63 -32.48
C GLU A 83 -11.99 -4.15 -31.42
N ARG A 84 -11.52 -3.40 -30.42
CA ARG A 84 -12.29 -2.90 -29.26
C ARG A 84 -11.57 -1.70 -28.66
N LYS A 85 -12.31 -0.86 -27.92
CA LYS A 85 -11.74 0.28 -27.17
C LYS A 85 -11.10 -0.21 -25.88
N LEU A 86 -9.97 0.40 -25.53
CA LEU A 86 -9.28 0.20 -24.26
C LEU A 86 -9.14 1.55 -23.56
N PHE A 87 -9.61 1.63 -22.32
CA PHE A 87 -9.47 2.80 -21.48
C PHE A 87 -8.60 2.51 -20.26
N MET A 88 -7.79 3.49 -19.85
CA MET A 88 -7.09 3.55 -18.58
C MET A 88 -7.66 4.72 -17.77
N PHE A 89 -8.28 4.44 -16.64
CA PHE A 89 -8.80 5.45 -15.74
C PHE A 89 -7.75 5.72 -14.66
N SER A 90 -7.27 6.96 -14.59
CA SER A 90 -6.35 7.48 -13.59
C SER A 90 -6.97 8.70 -12.91
N ILE A 91 -7.99 8.44 -12.12
CA ILE A 91 -8.83 9.45 -11.47
C ILE A 91 -9.03 9.11 -9.98
N THR A 92 -9.47 10.10 -9.22
CA THR A 92 -9.78 9.93 -7.79
C THR A 92 -10.94 8.96 -7.60
N HIS A 93 -10.91 8.25 -6.48
CA HIS A 93 -11.86 7.18 -6.16
C HIS A 93 -13.29 7.71 -5.95
N GLY A 94 -14.28 6.83 -6.05
CA GLY A 94 -15.67 7.16 -5.79
C GLY A 94 -16.41 7.80 -6.98
N HIS A 95 -17.10 8.91 -6.73
CA HIS A 95 -18.03 9.54 -7.69
C HIS A 95 -17.43 9.94 -9.05
N PRO A 96 -16.16 10.37 -9.15
CA PRO A 96 -15.57 10.74 -10.44
C PRO A 96 -15.61 9.62 -11.48
N ALA A 97 -15.28 8.39 -11.11
CA ALA A 97 -15.32 7.25 -12.02
C ALA A 97 -16.75 6.89 -12.48
N ASP A 98 -17.73 7.03 -11.59
CA ASP A 98 -19.15 6.81 -11.94
C ASP A 98 -19.64 7.88 -12.93
N SER A 99 -19.22 9.12 -12.73
CA SER A 99 -19.57 10.24 -13.59
C SER A 99 -19.01 10.05 -15.00
N VAL A 100 -17.73 9.70 -15.11
CA VAL A 100 -17.10 9.42 -16.40
C VAL A 100 -17.75 8.22 -17.08
N LEU A 101 -18.00 7.13 -16.35
CA LEU A 101 -18.69 5.97 -16.90
C LEU A 101 -20.05 6.36 -17.48
N GLY A 102 -20.83 7.17 -16.77
CA GLY A 102 -22.12 7.70 -17.25
C GLY A 102 -22.00 8.54 -18.53
N MET A 103 -20.95 9.36 -18.64
CA MET A 103 -20.69 10.16 -19.85
C MET A 103 -20.37 9.28 -21.06
N ILE A 104 -19.50 8.29 -20.90
CA ILE A 104 -18.99 7.49 -22.03
C ILE A 104 -19.87 6.29 -22.38
N LYS A 105 -20.81 5.90 -21.51
CA LYS A 105 -21.60 4.65 -21.61
C LYS A 105 -22.24 4.45 -22.98
N HIS A 106 -22.74 5.52 -23.58
CA HIS A 106 -23.43 5.48 -24.87
C HIS A 106 -22.52 5.16 -26.07
N ASP A 107 -21.21 5.36 -25.93
CA ASP A 107 -20.20 5.07 -26.95
C ASP A 107 -19.50 3.72 -26.75
N LEU A 108 -19.74 3.04 -25.63
CA LEU A 108 -19.14 1.75 -25.32
C LEU A 108 -19.83 0.62 -26.10
N LYS A 109 -19.05 -0.35 -26.55
CA LYS A 109 -19.50 -1.52 -27.30
C LYS A 109 -19.13 -2.81 -26.58
N LYS A 110 -19.86 -3.88 -26.91
CA LYS A 110 -19.56 -5.22 -26.43
C LYS A 110 -18.11 -5.59 -26.75
N GLY A 111 -17.36 -5.97 -25.73
CA GLY A 111 -15.94 -6.32 -25.82
C GLY A 111 -14.99 -5.19 -25.43
N ASP A 112 -15.46 -3.95 -25.28
CA ASP A 112 -14.62 -2.85 -24.77
C ASP A 112 -14.18 -3.10 -23.33
N ILE A 113 -13.01 -2.56 -22.98
CA ILE A 113 -12.36 -2.80 -21.69
C ILE A 113 -12.01 -1.47 -21.03
N ILE A 114 -12.36 -1.34 -19.75
CA ILE A 114 -11.96 -0.24 -18.88
C ILE A 114 -11.02 -0.81 -17.81
N LEU A 115 -9.78 -0.33 -17.78
CA LEU A 115 -8.81 -0.54 -16.72
C LEU A 115 -8.96 0.60 -15.71
N ASP A 116 -9.51 0.32 -14.54
CA ASP A 116 -9.58 1.28 -13.44
C ASP A 116 -8.28 1.21 -12.63
N GLY A 117 -7.41 2.19 -12.85
CA GLY A 117 -6.11 2.33 -12.19
C GLY A 117 -6.15 3.15 -10.90
N GLY A 118 -7.33 3.59 -10.46
CA GLY A 118 -7.52 4.40 -9.26
C GLY A 118 -7.34 3.62 -7.95
N ASN A 119 -7.21 4.34 -6.84
CA ASN A 119 -7.23 3.77 -5.50
C ASN A 119 -8.68 3.55 -5.02
N GLU A 120 -9.38 2.56 -5.58
CA GLU A 120 -10.81 2.39 -5.36
C GLU A 120 -11.15 1.34 -4.28
N ASN A 121 -12.30 1.53 -3.62
CA ASN A 121 -12.88 0.51 -2.76
C ASN A 121 -13.39 -0.67 -3.61
N TYR A 122 -12.90 -1.88 -3.33
CA TYR A 122 -13.20 -3.08 -4.12
C TYR A 122 -14.70 -3.36 -4.31
N ARG A 123 -15.56 -3.02 -3.34
CA ARG A 123 -17.02 -3.21 -3.47
C ARG A 123 -17.63 -2.30 -4.53
N ARG A 124 -17.07 -1.09 -4.71
CA ARG A 124 -17.47 -0.18 -5.81
C ARG A 124 -17.04 -0.75 -7.16
N THR A 125 -15.84 -1.32 -7.22
CA THR A 125 -15.35 -2.04 -8.41
C THR A 125 -16.29 -3.17 -8.81
N GLU A 126 -16.72 -4.00 -7.87
CA GLU A 126 -17.64 -5.10 -8.16
C GLU A 126 -19.01 -4.62 -8.63
N ARG A 127 -19.52 -3.53 -8.06
CA ARG A 127 -20.74 -2.89 -8.57
C ARG A 127 -20.56 -2.43 -10.02
N ARG A 128 -19.45 -1.76 -10.35
CA ARG A 128 -19.16 -1.32 -11.74
C ARG A 128 -18.95 -2.49 -12.69
N GLN A 129 -18.33 -3.58 -12.22
CA GLN A 129 -18.20 -4.82 -12.98
C GLN A 129 -19.56 -5.40 -13.37
N ARG A 130 -20.51 -5.44 -12.43
CA ARG A 130 -21.89 -5.87 -12.72
C ARG A 130 -22.57 -4.94 -13.73
N GLU A 131 -22.51 -3.63 -13.51
CA GLU A 131 -23.11 -2.64 -14.42
C GLU A 131 -22.54 -2.72 -15.86
N CYS A 132 -21.22 -2.81 -16.01
CA CYS A 132 -20.58 -2.91 -17.32
C CYS A 132 -20.86 -4.25 -18.01
N ALA A 133 -21.00 -5.33 -17.24
CA ALA A 133 -21.31 -6.65 -17.80
C ALA A 133 -22.67 -6.68 -18.52
N GLU A 134 -23.67 -5.91 -18.05
CA GLU A 134 -25.00 -5.81 -18.68
C GLU A 134 -24.94 -5.30 -20.12
N ILE A 135 -23.95 -4.45 -20.44
CA ILE A 135 -23.71 -3.92 -21.79
C ILE A 135 -22.56 -4.63 -22.52
N GLY A 136 -22.04 -5.71 -21.94
CA GLY A 136 -20.96 -6.51 -22.53
C GLY A 136 -19.57 -5.84 -22.48
N VAL A 137 -19.37 -4.87 -21.60
CA VAL A 137 -18.10 -4.17 -21.36
C VAL A 137 -17.42 -4.80 -20.14
N SER A 138 -16.10 -4.94 -20.18
CA SER A 138 -15.34 -5.44 -19.02
C SER A 138 -14.72 -4.30 -18.22
N TRP A 139 -15.08 -4.20 -16.95
CA TRP A 139 -14.41 -3.34 -15.97
C TRP A 139 -13.36 -4.16 -15.21
N ILE A 140 -12.10 -3.78 -15.29
CA ILE A 140 -11.00 -4.40 -14.55
C ILE A 140 -10.54 -3.44 -13.46
N GLY A 141 -10.69 -3.84 -12.20
CA GLY A 141 -10.09 -3.10 -11.10
C GLY A 141 -8.62 -3.46 -11.01
N MET A 142 -7.74 -2.47 -11.15
CA MET A 142 -6.31 -2.70 -11.22
C MET A 142 -5.59 -1.73 -10.31
N GLY A 143 -5.15 -2.21 -9.16
CA GLY A 143 -4.31 -1.39 -8.31
C GLY A 143 -2.96 -1.09 -8.96
N VAL A 144 -2.59 0.19 -8.98
CA VAL A 144 -1.30 0.68 -9.49
C VAL A 144 -0.47 1.22 -8.33
N SER A 145 0.73 0.69 -8.12
CA SER A 145 1.67 1.17 -7.08
C SER A 145 2.98 1.66 -7.70
N GLY A 146 3.65 2.61 -7.03
CA GLY A 146 4.98 3.12 -7.41
C GLY A 146 5.14 4.64 -7.42
N GLY A 147 4.04 5.37 -7.23
CA GLY A 147 4.03 6.83 -7.30
C GLY A 147 4.18 7.37 -8.72
N TYR A 148 4.13 8.69 -8.86
CA TYR A 148 4.10 9.33 -10.18
C TYR A 148 5.37 9.08 -11.01
N GLN A 149 6.52 8.95 -10.36
CA GLN A 149 7.80 8.69 -11.03
C GLN A 149 7.80 7.29 -11.67
N SER A 150 7.33 6.27 -10.94
CA SER A 150 7.27 4.89 -11.45
C SER A 150 6.12 4.70 -12.45
N ALA A 151 5.07 5.52 -12.42
CA ALA A 151 3.98 5.44 -13.40
C ALA A 151 4.48 5.59 -14.85
N ARG A 152 5.60 6.29 -15.09
CA ARG A 152 6.23 6.34 -16.42
C ARG A 152 7.14 5.15 -16.70
N HIS A 153 7.89 4.71 -15.68
CA HIS A 153 9.00 3.76 -15.83
C HIS A 153 8.66 2.30 -15.52
N GLY A 154 7.41 2.04 -15.15
CA GLY A 154 6.88 0.73 -14.82
C GLY A 154 6.42 0.67 -13.37
N PRO A 155 5.12 0.69 -13.11
CA PRO A 155 4.57 0.45 -11.78
C PRO A 155 4.43 -1.04 -11.47
N SER A 156 4.10 -1.36 -10.23
CA SER A 156 3.49 -2.65 -9.87
C SER A 156 1.99 -2.61 -10.15
N LEU A 157 1.45 -3.69 -10.73
CA LEU A 157 0.07 -3.77 -11.19
C LEU A 157 -0.64 -5.01 -10.61
N SER A 158 -1.86 -4.80 -10.11
CA SER A 158 -2.70 -5.84 -9.48
C SER A 158 -4.09 -5.90 -10.13
N PRO A 159 -4.21 -6.32 -11.41
CA PRO A 159 -5.50 -6.41 -12.09
C PRO A 159 -6.35 -7.59 -11.59
N GLY A 160 -7.64 -7.34 -11.37
CA GLY A 160 -8.65 -8.35 -11.02
C GLY A 160 -9.99 -8.07 -11.68
N GLY A 161 -10.75 -9.13 -11.98
CA GLY A 161 -12.04 -9.04 -12.66
C GLY A 161 -12.31 -10.17 -13.65
N ASN A 162 -12.88 -9.83 -14.81
CA ASN A 162 -13.27 -10.83 -15.80
C ASN A 162 -12.03 -11.55 -16.39
N PRO A 163 -11.93 -12.90 -16.29
CA PRO A 163 -10.73 -13.63 -16.69
C PRO A 163 -10.45 -13.54 -18.20
N LYS A 164 -11.48 -13.49 -19.04
CA LYS A 164 -11.31 -13.32 -20.50
C LYS A 164 -10.76 -11.94 -20.82
N ALA A 165 -11.27 -10.90 -20.17
CA ALA A 165 -10.73 -9.54 -20.34
C ALA A 165 -9.28 -9.42 -19.84
N LEU A 166 -8.95 -10.08 -18.73
CA LEU A 166 -7.58 -10.14 -18.21
C LEU A 166 -6.63 -10.81 -19.21
N GLU A 167 -6.98 -11.96 -19.77
CA GLU A 167 -6.17 -12.63 -20.80
C GLU A 167 -5.84 -11.71 -21.98
N LEU A 168 -6.78 -10.83 -22.36
CA LEU A 168 -6.59 -9.88 -23.45
C LEU A 168 -5.57 -8.79 -23.11
N VAL A 169 -5.65 -8.21 -21.91
CA VAL A 169 -4.84 -7.03 -21.51
C VAL A 169 -3.50 -7.41 -20.87
N MET A 170 -3.39 -8.60 -20.27
CA MET A 170 -2.18 -9.02 -19.55
C MET A 170 -0.88 -8.91 -20.35
N PRO A 171 -0.82 -9.24 -21.66
CA PRO A 171 0.40 -9.05 -22.43
C PRO A 171 0.86 -7.59 -22.51
N LEU A 172 -0.07 -6.63 -22.65
CA LEU A 172 0.25 -5.19 -22.61
C LEU A 172 0.69 -4.77 -21.20
N LEU A 173 -0.02 -5.22 -20.17
CA LEU A 173 0.31 -4.88 -18.79
C LEU A 173 1.69 -5.43 -18.37
N ARG A 174 2.11 -6.60 -18.89
CA ARG A 174 3.46 -7.15 -18.66
C ARG A 174 4.57 -6.32 -19.29
N LEU A 175 4.29 -5.65 -20.43
CA LEU A 175 5.23 -4.71 -21.04
C LEU A 175 5.31 -3.41 -20.23
N TYR A 176 4.18 -2.97 -19.69
CA TYR A 176 4.10 -1.74 -18.92
C TYR A 176 4.67 -1.87 -17.50
N ALA A 177 4.47 -3.00 -16.83
CA ALA A 177 4.89 -3.18 -15.44
C ALA A 177 6.41 -3.06 -15.24
N ALA A 178 6.81 -2.66 -14.03
CA ALA A 178 8.19 -2.83 -13.56
C ALA A 178 8.64 -4.28 -13.73
N LYS A 179 9.94 -4.51 -13.80
CA LYS A 179 10.51 -5.87 -13.74
C LYS A 179 11.23 -6.03 -12.41
N ASP A 180 11.05 -7.17 -11.77
CA ASP A 180 11.86 -7.56 -10.62
C ASP A 180 13.33 -7.57 -11.03
N PRO A 181 14.20 -6.77 -10.40
CA PRO A 181 15.62 -6.72 -10.74
C PRO A 181 16.34 -8.06 -10.58
N LYS A 182 15.81 -8.95 -9.74
CA LYS A 182 16.43 -10.26 -9.45
C LYS A 182 16.02 -11.33 -10.46
N THR A 183 14.73 -11.47 -10.75
CA THR A 183 14.22 -12.54 -11.63
C THR A 183 13.90 -12.09 -13.05
N GLY A 184 13.83 -10.79 -13.31
CA GLY A 184 13.38 -10.21 -14.59
C GLY A 184 11.88 -10.36 -14.87
N LYS A 185 11.11 -10.98 -13.95
CA LYS A 185 9.66 -11.16 -14.10
C LYS A 185 8.94 -9.80 -14.01
N PRO A 186 7.92 -9.55 -14.84
CA PRO A 186 7.13 -8.33 -14.74
C PRO A 186 6.30 -8.32 -13.46
N CYS A 187 6.20 -7.18 -12.80
CA CYS A 187 5.48 -6.94 -11.54
C CYS A 187 3.99 -6.74 -11.82
N VAL A 188 3.38 -7.72 -12.50
CA VAL A 188 1.96 -7.80 -12.77
C VAL A 188 1.49 -9.24 -12.78
N THR A 189 0.33 -9.49 -12.18
CA THR A 189 -0.29 -10.81 -12.16
C THR A 189 -1.82 -10.69 -12.21
N ASN A 190 -2.49 -11.72 -12.73
CA ASN A 190 -3.93 -11.84 -12.54
C ASN A 190 -4.17 -12.16 -11.06
N VAL A 191 -4.75 -11.22 -10.33
CA VAL A 191 -4.99 -11.37 -8.89
C VAL A 191 -6.13 -12.33 -8.60
N GLY A 192 -7.19 -12.27 -9.40
CA GLY A 192 -8.41 -13.04 -9.18
C GLY A 192 -9.65 -12.39 -9.79
N PRO A 193 -10.85 -12.92 -9.49
CA PRO A 193 -12.13 -12.39 -9.95
C PRO A 193 -12.54 -11.14 -9.14
N GLY A 194 -13.67 -10.54 -9.52
CA GLY A 194 -14.31 -9.49 -8.71
C GLY A 194 -13.42 -8.27 -8.45
N GLY A 195 -13.53 -7.73 -7.24
CA GLY A 195 -12.76 -6.58 -6.75
C GLY A 195 -11.35 -6.91 -6.24
N SER A 196 -10.89 -8.15 -6.38
CA SER A 196 -9.65 -8.67 -5.79
C SER A 196 -8.40 -7.82 -6.06
N GLY A 197 -8.26 -7.29 -7.28
CA GLY A 197 -7.14 -6.42 -7.66
C GLY A 197 -7.03 -5.15 -6.81
N HIS A 198 -8.14 -4.42 -6.66
CA HIS A 198 -8.18 -3.25 -5.78
C HIS A 198 -8.10 -3.63 -4.29
N TYR A 199 -8.58 -4.81 -3.90
CA TYR A 199 -8.42 -5.28 -2.52
C TYR A 199 -6.94 -5.49 -2.17
N VAL A 200 -6.18 -6.18 -3.03
CA VAL A 200 -4.73 -6.37 -2.83
C VAL A 200 -4.00 -5.03 -2.75
N LYS A 201 -4.38 -4.04 -3.58
CA LYS A 201 -3.79 -2.71 -3.53
C LYS A 201 -4.16 -1.92 -2.27
N MET A 202 -5.41 -2.05 -1.82
CA MET A 202 -5.86 -1.47 -0.57
C MET A 202 -4.97 -1.97 0.57
N VAL A 203 -4.82 -3.30 0.71
CA VAL A 203 -3.98 -3.90 1.74
C VAL A 203 -2.50 -3.54 1.58
N HIS A 204 -1.97 -3.48 0.34
CA HIS A 204 -0.63 -2.94 0.09
C HIS A 204 -0.45 -1.55 0.72
N ASN A 205 -1.41 -0.63 0.55
CA ASN A 205 -1.32 0.70 1.17
C ASN A 205 -1.51 0.66 2.69
N GLY A 206 -2.22 -0.33 3.23
CA GLY A 206 -2.22 -0.62 4.67
C GLY A 206 -0.81 -0.94 5.17
N ILE A 207 -0.13 -1.91 4.54
CA ILE A 207 1.26 -2.30 4.84
C ILE A 207 2.19 -1.08 4.72
N GLU A 208 2.05 -0.31 3.65
CA GLU A 208 2.77 0.95 3.42
C GLU A 208 2.63 1.92 4.60
N GLY A 209 1.41 2.10 5.11
CA GLY A 209 1.15 2.96 6.27
C GLY A 209 1.88 2.49 7.54
N GLY A 210 1.88 1.19 7.81
CA GLY A 210 2.62 0.61 8.94
C GLY A 210 4.14 0.82 8.81
N MET A 211 4.68 0.63 7.60
CA MET A 211 6.10 0.83 7.31
C MET A 211 6.50 2.31 7.39
N LEU A 212 5.71 3.22 6.82
CA LEU A 212 5.94 4.66 6.87
C LEU A 212 5.94 5.17 8.31
N SER A 213 4.96 4.76 9.12
CA SER A 213 4.91 5.13 10.55
C SER A 213 6.17 4.64 11.28
N THR A 214 6.50 3.36 11.13
CA THR A 214 7.70 2.77 11.75
C THR A 214 8.99 3.53 11.36
N LEU A 215 9.13 3.89 10.08
CA LEU A 215 10.34 4.59 9.61
C LEU A 215 10.37 6.04 10.12
N ALA A 216 9.22 6.72 10.18
CA ALA A 216 9.12 8.06 10.77
C ALA A 216 9.42 8.05 12.28
N GLU A 217 8.96 7.03 13.00
CA GLU A 217 9.27 6.80 14.41
C GLU A 217 10.79 6.59 14.60
N ALA A 218 11.44 5.78 13.77
CA ALA A 218 12.89 5.59 13.81
C ALA A 218 13.68 6.88 13.48
N TRP A 219 13.22 7.65 12.48
CA TRP A 219 13.80 8.96 12.16
C TRP A 219 13.70 9.91 13.35
N SER A 220 12.51 10.03 13.96
CA SER A 220 12.27 10.86 15.14
C SER A 220 13.16 10.41 16.30
N TYR A 221 13.29 9.11 16.49
CA TYR A 221 14.14 8.52 17.52
C TYR A 221 15.61 8.91 17.34
N MET A 222 16.13 8.82 16.11
CA MET A 222 17.51 9.21 15.82
C MET A 222 17.73 10.72 15.94
N HIS A 223 16.77 11.53 15.48
CA HIS A 223 16.89 12.97 15.50
C HIS A 223 16.72 13.56 16.92
N HIS A 224 15.60 13.28 17.57
CA HIS A 224 15.28 13.83 18.89
C HIS A 224 15.88 13.01 20.03
N GLY A 225 15.92 11.68 19.90
CA GLY A 225 16.46 10.80 20.94
C GLY A 225 17.99 10.72 20.94
N LEU A 226 18.63 10.67 19.77
CA LEU A 226 20.09 10.52 19.66
C LEU A 226 20.84 11.79 19.24
N GLY A 227 20.12 12.89 18.98
CA GLY A 227 20.68 14.16 18.56
C GLY A 227 21.40 14.13 17.21
N LEU A 228 21.05 13.20 16.33
CA LEU A 228 21.69 13.06 15.02
C LEU A 228 21.18 14.13 14.04
N THR A 229 22.10 14.65 13.23
CA THR A 229 21.79 15.54 12.11
C THR A 229 21.10 14.78 10.98
N TYR A 230 20.41 15.50 10.09
CA TYR A 230 19.76 14.83 8.96
C TYR A 230 20.76 14.14 8.03
N ASP A 231 21.95 14.71 7.81
CA ASP A 231 22.96 14.07 6.96
C ASP A 231 23.45 12.74 7.58
N GLU A 232 23.68 12.68 8.90
CA GLU A 232 24.02 11.43 9.60
C GLU A 232 22.89 10.39 9.53
N ILE A 233 21.63 10.82 9.69
CA ILE A 233 20.47 9.93 9.55
C ILE A 233 20.37 9.41 8.11
N GLY A 234 20.63 10.28 7.12
CA GLY A 234 20.70 9.91 5.71
C GLY A 234 21.75 8.84 5.46
N ASP A 235 22.94 8.97 6.03
CA ASP A 235 24.02 7.96 5.96
C ASP A 235 23.59 6.63 6.57
N ILE A 236 22.91 6.66 7.73
CA ILE A 236 22.40 5.45 8.39
C ILE A 236 21.36 4.75 7.52
N PHE A 237 20.37 5.47 6.99
CA PHE A 237 19.37 4.90 6.10
C PHE A 237 19.97 4.38 4.79
N ALA A 238 20.95 5.08 4.21
CA ALA A 238 21.68 4.58 3.05
C ALA A 238 22.34 3.23 3.35
N LYS A 239 23.06 3.12 4.48
CA LYS A 239 23.70 1.88 4.92
C LYS A 239 22.69 0.76 5.18
N TRP A 240 21.56 1.05 5.81
CA TRP A 240 20.47 0.09 6.03
C TRP A 240 19.88 -0.41 4.71
N ASN A 241 19.81 0.45 3.69
CA ASN A 241 19.27 0.10 2.37
C ASN A 241 20.29 -0.66 1.49
N GLU A 242 21.59 -0.56 1.77
CA GLU A 242 22.63 -1.28 1.02
C GLU A 242 22.70 -2.77 1.39
N SER A 243 22.48 -3.11 2.67
CA SER A 243 22.75 -4.46 3.19
C SER A 243 21.84 -4.87 4.34
N GLY A 244 21.89 -6.15 4.73
CA GLY A 244 21.05 -6.69 5.79
C GLY A 244 19.57 -6.82 5.41
N GLU A 245 18.70 -6.86 6.41
CA GLU A 245 17.27 -7.15 6.25
C GLU A 245 16.44 -5.97 5.71
N LEU A 246 17.00 -4.76 5.68
CA LEU A 246 16.36 -3.57 5.08
C LEU A 246 16.91 -3.24 3.68
N LYS A 247 17.73 -4.13 3.10
CA LYS A 247 18.34 -3.90 1.79
C LYS A 247 17.29 -3.72 0.69
N ARG A 248 17.60 -2.83 -0.26
CA ARG A 248 16.78 -2.54 -1.45
C ARG A 248 15.31 -2.30 -1.10
N ASN A 249 15.09 -1.53 -0.04
CA ASN A 249 13.78 -1.10 0.41
C ASN A 249 13.51 0.34 -0.09
N TYR A 250 12.41 0.52 -0.82
CA TYR A 250 12.11 1.82 -1.43
C TYR A 250 11.91 2.93 -0.38
N LEU A 251 11.18 2.64 0.71
CA LEU A 251 10.91 3.61 1.78
C LEU A 251 12.19 4.04 2.52
N VAL A 252 13.08 3.10 2.83
CA VAL A 252 14.37 3.42 3.46
C VAL A 252 15.24 4.27 2.52
N LYS A 253 15.26 3.91 1.23
CA LYS A 253 15.99 4.66 0.19
C LYS A 253 15.52 6.10 0.10
N ILE A 254 14.21 6.34 -0.02
CA ILE A 254 13.69 7.71 -0.09
C ILE A 254 13.83 8.45 1.25
N GLY A 255 13.81 7.75 2.38
CA GLY A 255 14.10 8.35 3.69
C GLY A 255 15.51 8.96 3.76
N SER A 256 16.51 8.25 3.22
CA SER A 256 17.86 8.78 3.04
C SER A 256 17.89 10.03 2.15
N ASP A 257 17.23 9.97 0.99
CA ASP A 257 17.18 11.08 0.03
C ASP A 257 16.51 12.33 0.64
N VAL A 258 15.39 12.15 1.35
CA VAL A 258 14.65 13.23 2.03
C VAL A 258 15.51 13.92 3.07
N CYS A 259 16.20 13.16 3.92
CA CYS A 259 17.11 13.73 4.94
C CYS A 259 18.23 14.59 4.33
N ARG A 260 18.71 14.24 3.13
CA ARG A 260 19.83 14.93 2.47
C ARG A 260 19.40 16.09 1.57
N THR A 261 18.10 16.23 1.29
CA THR A 261 17.63 17.22 0.31
C THR A 261 17.75 18.64 0.87
N LYS A 262 18.70 19.40 0.31
CA LYS A 262 18.93 20.80 0.66
C LYS A 262 18.03 21.74 -0.12
N ARG A 263 17.69 22.88 0.48
CA ARG A 263 17.13 24.02 -0.25
C ARG A 263 18.16 24.56 -1.23
N THR A 264 17.69 25.16 -2.32
CA THR A 264 18.58 25.75 -3.33
C THR A 264 18.17 27.20 -3.61
N PRO A 265 19.04 28.07 -4.17
CA PRO A 265 18.65 29.45 -4.47
C PRO A 265 17.48 29.60 -5.46
N LYS A 266 17.22 28.58 -6.28
CA LYS A 266 16.17 28.59 -7.31
C LYS A 266 14.92 27.80 -6.92
N GLY A 267 15.03 26.88 -5.96
CA GLY A 267 13.97 25.92 -5.67
C GLY A 267 13.76 24.92 -6.81
N ASP A 268 12.62 24.23 -6.78
CA ASP A 268 12.16 23.33 -7.84
C ASP A 268 11.57 24.11 -9.03
N TYR A 269 10.91 23.41 -9.96
CA TYR A 269 10.29 24.03 -11.14
C TYR A 269 9.11 24.96 -10.81
N LYS A 270 8.58 24.94 -9.58
CA LYS A 270 7.58 25.87 -9.04
C LYS A 270 8.19 26.91 -8.10
N GLY A 271 9.49 26.83 -7.84
CA GLY A 271 10.19 27.68 -6.88
C GLY A 271 10.12 27.19 -5.43
N GLU A 272 9.57 25.99 -5.17
CA GLU A 272 9.52 25.42 -3.82
C GLU A 272 10.92 25.03 -3.34
N GLY A 273 11.20 25.22 -2.05
CA GLY A 273 12.54 25.03 -1.50
C GLY A 273 13.56 26.09 -1.96
N ALA A 274 13.10 27.22 -2.50
CA ALA A 274 13.97 28.35 -2.81
C ALA A 274 14.45 29.04 -1.52
N SER A 275 15.75 28.98 -1.24
CA SER A 275 16.36 29.68 -0.11
C SER A 275 17.81 30.06 -0.41
N ARG A 276 18.27 31.16 0.22
CA ARG A 276 19.69 31.55 0.24
C ARG A 276 20.45 30.90 1.41
N ASP A 277 19.73 30.33 2.36
CA ASP A 277 20.28 29.64 3.51
C ASP A 277 20.51 28.16 3.19
N ASN A 278 21.58 27.57 3.73
CA ASN A 278 21.97 26.17 3.51
C ASN A 278 21.11 25.15 4.31
N GLY A 279 19.80 25.42 4.46
CA GLY A 279 18.85 24.58 5.20
C GLY A 279 18.34 23.37 4.38
N TYR A 280 17.53 22.53 5.01
CA TYR A 280 16.96 21.34 4.38
C TYR A 280 15.51 21.60 3.95
N VAL A 281 15.08 20.90 2.89
CA VAL A 281 13.67 20.94 2.46
C VAL A 281 12.75 20.32 3.52
N LEU A 282 13.24 19.33 4.27
CA LEU A 282 12.47 18.70 5.36
C LEU A 282 12.00 19.70 6.42
N ASP A 283 12.76 20.78 6.66
CA ASP A 283 12.38 21.84 7.61
C ASP A 283 11.17 22.67 7.14
N ASP A 284 10.77 22.58 5.86
CA ASP A 284 9.55 23.19 5.32
C ASP A 284 8.31 22.30 5.50
N VAL A 285 8.50 21.02 5.83
CA VAL A 285 7.42 20.02 5.85
C VAL A 285 6.77 19.99 7.23
N LEU A 286 5.47 20.26 7.27
CA LEU A 286 4.68 20.16 8.49
C LEU A 286 4.24 18.73 8.78
N ASP A 287 4.12 18.41 10.07
CA ASP A 287 3.61 17.15 10.63
C ASP A 287 2.08 17.01 10.46
N LYS A 288 1.57 17.20 9.24
CA LYS A 288 0.14 17.28 8.93
C LYS A 288 -0.21 16.46 7.69
N VAL A 289 -0.44 15.17 7.89
CA VAL A 289 -0.87 14.25 6.83
C VAL A 289 -2.41 14.28 6.75
N VAL A 290 -2.98 14.58 5.58
CA VAL A 290 -4.41 14.94 5.44
C VAL A 290 -5.16 14.21 4.32
N GLN A 291 -4.46 13.42 3.50
CA GLN A 291 -5.03 12.90 2.25
C GLN A 291 -6.23 11.97 2.49
N ASP A 292 -6.33 11.35 3.66
CA ASP A 292 -7.44 10.52 4.10
C ASP A 292 -8.60 11.32 4.70
N ASP A 293 -8.32 12.51 5.24
CA ASP A 293 -9.31 13.43 5.81
C ASP A 293 -9.98 14.28 4.72
N ASP A 294 -9.22 14.73 3.72
CA ASP A 294 -9.75 15.51 2.57
C ASP A 294 -10.36 14.63 1.47
N GLY A 295 -10.36 13.31 1.65
CA GLY A 295 -10.96 12.34 0.74
C GLY A 295 -10.15 12.10 -0.54
N THR A 296 -8.90 12.55 -0.62
CA THR A 296 -8.04 12.26 -1.78
C THR A 296 -7.48 10.84 -1.78
N GLU A 297 -7.37 10.19 -0.61
CA GLU A 297 -6.92 8.79 -0.46
C GLU A 297 -7.67 8.00 0.60
N GLY A 298 -8.35 6.92 0.20
CA GLY A 298 -9.13 6.08 1.12
C GLY A 298 -8.52 4.73 1.52
N THR A 299 -7.51 4.26 0.78
CA THR A 299 -6.99 2.89 0.93
C THR A 299 -6.42 2.56 2.33
N PRO A 300 -5.75 3.47 3.06
CA PRO A 300 -5.26 3.15 4.39
C PRO A 300 -6.39 2.86 5.39
N TYR A 301 -7.43 3.72 5.44
CA TYR A 301 -8.51 3.54 6.41
C TYR A 301 -9.41 2.35 6.05
N TRP A 302 -9.67 2.10 4.76
CA TRP A 302 -10.39 0.90 4.33
C TRP A 302 -9.68 -0.38 4.75
N SER A 303 -8.35 -0.42 4.71
CA SER A 303 -7.58 -1.58 5.20
C SER A 303 -7.84 -1.84 6.68
N ILE A 304 -7.90 -0.77 7.50
CA ILE A 304 -8.19 -0.90 8.93
C ILE A 304 -9.62 -1.39 9.16
N MET A 305 -10.59 -0.83 8.43
CA MET A 305 -11.98 -1.29 8.49
C MET A 305 -12.11 -2.77 8.13
N GLU A 306 -11.47 -3.21 7.04
CA GLU A 306 -11.51 -4.61 6.62
C GLU A 306 -10.81 -5.53 7.63
N SER A 307 -9.71 -5.09 8.26
CA SER A 307 -9.04 -5.88 9.30
C SER A 307 -9.96 -6.18 10.48
N ALA A 308 -10.68 -5.16 10.97
CA ALA A 308 -11.64 -5.32 12.06
C ALA A 308 -12.85 -6.17 11.63
N MET A 309 -13.43 -5.86 10.46
CA MET A 309 -14.59 -6.58 9.92
C MET A 309 -14.31 -8.08 9.72
N ARG A 310 -13.10 -8.44 9.29
CA ARG A 310 -12.70 -9.81 9.00
C ARG A 310 -12.04 -10.53 10.18
N HIS A 311 -12.01 -9.89 11.36
CA HIS A 311 -11.36 -10.41 12.55
C HIS A 311 -9.89 -10.82 12.32
N VAL A 312 -9.13 -9.96 11.62
CA VAL A 312 -7.68 -10.11 11.43
C VAL A 312 -6.97 -9.02 12.22
N SER A 313 -6.11 -9.42 13.16
CA SER A 313 -5.44 -8.46 14.04
C SER A 313 -4.31 -7.72 13.31
N CYS A 314 -4.54 -6.45 12.95
CA CYS A 314 -3.58 -5.60 12.23
C CYS A 314 -3.16 -4.34 13.03
N PRO A 315 -2.68 -4.46 14.29
CA PRO A 315 -2.44 -3.31 15.15
C PRO A 315 -1.28 -2.43 14.69
N THR A 316 -0.28 -2.97 13.99
CA THR A 316 0.84 -2.16 13.48
C THR A 316 0.34 -1.19 12.41
N LEU A 317 -0.50 -1.69 11.50
CA LEU A 317 -1.16 -0.89 10.46
C LEU A 317 -2.11 0.13 11.10
N ALA A 318 -2.93 -0.31 12.07
CA ALA A 318 -3.90 0.54 12.73
C ALA A 318 -3.25 1.68 13.53
N ALA A 319 -2.19 1.39 14.30
CA ALA A 319 -1.49 2.40 15.08
C ALA A 319 -0.86 3.47 14.19
N GLY A 320 -0.24 3.08 13.07
CA GLY A 320 0.28 4.03 12.09
C GLY A 320 -0.81 4.90 11.47
N HIS A 321 -1.98 4.33 11.19
CA HIS A 321 -3.12 5.09 10.66
C HIS A 321 -3.71 6.07 11.70
N TYR A 322 -3.87 5.66 12.96
CA TYR A 322 -4.36 6.57 14.01
C TYR A 322 -3.38 7.71 14.32
N MET A 323 -2.07 7.46 14.24
CA MET A 323 -1.06 8.53 14.33
C MET A 323 -1.24 9.56 13.20
N ARG A 324 -1.54 9.08 11.99
CA ARG A 324 -1.83 9.93 10.82
C ARG A 324 -3.10 10.77 11.02
N ILE A 325 -4.19 10.18 11.53
CA ILE A 325 -5.42 10.91 11.87
C ILE A 325 -5.13 12.03 12.89
N ALA A 326 -4.39 11.72 13.94
CA ALA A 326 -3.99 12.72 14.93
C ALA A 326 -3.13 13.83 14.29
N SER A 327 -2.17 13.47 13.42
CA SER A 327 -1.33 14.40 12.67
C SER A 327 -2.15 15.39 11.84
N GLY A 328 -3.16 14.93 11.09
CA GLY A 328 -4.04 15.75 10.25
C GLY A 328 -4.78 16.85 11.03
N ASN A 329 -5.28 16.50 12.22
CA ASN A 329 -5.99 17.40 13.15
C ASN A 329 -5.03 18.32 13.95
N ARG A 330 -4.07 18.92 13.25
CA ARG A 330 -2.98 19.70 13.87
C ARG A 330 -3.44 20.90 14.70
N ASP A 331 -4.43 21.65 14.25
CA ASP A 331 -4.95 22.80 15.02
C ASP A 331 -5.45 22.36 16.40
N GLU A 332 -6.25 21.30 16.41
CA GLU A 332 -6.77 20.72 17.66
C GLU A 332 -5.64 20.19 18.53
N ARG A 333 -4.69 19.44 17.96
CA ARG A 333 -3.50 18.96 18.68
C ARG A 333 -2.74 20.11 19.36
N LEU A 334 -2.54 21.24 18.70
CA LEU A 334 -1.85 22.39 19.30
C LEU A 334 -2.64 23.01 20.45
N ARG A 335 -3.97 23.07 20.34
CA ARG A 335 -4.84 23.52 21.44
C ARG A 335 -4.78 22.55 22.62
N VAL A 336 -4.82 21.25 22.35
CA VAL A 336 -4.70 20.18 23.36
C VAL A 336 -3.33 20.19 24.02
N ALA A 337 -2.24 20.35 23.26
CA ALA A 337 -0.87 20.37 23.77
C ALA A 337 -0.67 21.48 24.82
N LYS A 338 -1.24 22.67 24.58
CA LYS A 338 -1.24 23.78 25.56
C LYS A 338 -1.97 23.44 26.86
N LYS A 339 -2.98 22.56 26.80
CA LYS A 339 -3.80 22.17 27.96
C LYS A 339 -3.19 21.01 28.74
N LEU A 340 -2.75 19.98 28.03
CA LEU A 340 -2.20 18.79 28.66
C LEU A 340 -0.79 19.03 29.21
N ALA A 341 0.01 19.87 28.53
CA ALA A 341 1.41 20.12 28.88
C ALA A 341 2.19 18.81 29.11
N MET A 342 1.93 17.80 28.27
CA MET A 342 2.63 16.52 28.34
C MET A 342 4.14 16.71 28.17
N PRO A 343 4.97 15.85 28.80
CA PRO A 343 6.37 15.76 28.47
C PRO A 343 6.58 15.62 26.96
N ILE A 344 7.57 16.34 26.43
CA ILE A 344 7.99 16.23 25.03
C ILE A 344 9.14 15.20 24.92
N PRO A 345 9.37 14.60 23.73
CA PRO A 345 10.48 13.69 23.51
C PRO A 345 11.82 14.28 23.98
N LYS A 346 12.57 13.49 24.75
CA LYS A 346 13.87 13.87 25.33
C LYS A 346 15.00 13.06 24.68
N PRO A 347 16.26 13.53 24.79
CA PRO A 347 17.41 12.69 24.50
C PRO A 347 17.38 11.39 25.31
N VAL A 348 17.79 10.30 24.69
CA VAL A 348 17.81 8.98 25.33
C VAL A 348 19.08 8.86 26.15
N GLU A 349 18.92 8.61 27.44
CA GLU A 349 20.03 8.46 28.39
C GLU A 349 20.49 7.00 28.53
N GLY A 350 21.69 6.80 29.09
CA GLY A 350 22.21 5.48 29.43
C GLY A 350 22.72 4.63 28.26
N ILE A 351 22.83 5.20 27.06
CA ILE A 351 23.37 4.50 25.89
C ILE A 351 24.90 4.39 26.03
N LYS A 352 25.39 3.17 26.29
CA LYS A 352 26.84 2.88 26.37
C LYS A 352 27.51 2.72 25.00
N ASP A 353 26.79 2.11 24.07
CA ASP A 353 27.26 1.85 22.70
C ASP A 353 26.20 2.34 21.70
N LYS A 354 26.47 3.50 21.10
CA LYS A 354 25.57 4.13 20.12
C LYS A 354 25.47 3.30 18.84
N THR A 355 26.52 2.59 18.45
CA THR A 355 26.53 1.76 17.25
C THR A 355 25.62 0.54 17.43
N LEU A 356 25.75 -0.16 18.55
CA LEU A 356 24.85 -1.27 18.88
C LEU A 356 23.40 -0.80 19.02
N PHE A 357 23.19 0.37 19.63
CA PHE A 357 21.85 0.94 19.77
C PHE A 357 21.18 1.20 18.41
N ILE A 358 21.91 1.81 17.47
CA ILE A 358 21.42 2.05 16.09
C ILE A 358 21.15 0.72 15.37
N GLU A 359 21.96 -0.30 15.60
CA GLU A 359 21.71 -1.65 15.06
C GLU A 359 20.44 -2.28 15.65
N ASN A 360 20.21 -2.16 16.96
CA ASN A 360 18.97 -2.62 17.58
C ASN A 360 17.74 -1.86 17.06
N LEU A 361 17.87 -0.55 16.79
CA LEU A 361 16.82 0.23 16.13
C LEU A 361 16.54 -0.26 14.71
N ARG A 362 17.58 -0.55 13.91
CA ARG A 362 17.43 -1.13 12.57
C ARG A 362 16.66 -2.45 12.62
N ARG A 363 17.00 -3.32 13.57
CA ARG A 363 16.36 -4.63 13.79
C ARG A 363 14.90 -4.48 14.24
N ALA A 364 14.61 -3.50 15.10
CA ALA A 364 13.25 -3.15 15.49
C ALA A 364 12.41 -2.68 14.30
N VAL A 365 12.96 -1.81 13.44
CA VAL A 365 12.32 -1.36 12.19
C VAL A 365 12.02 -2.54 11.27
N TYR A 366 13.01 -3.41 11.04
CA TYR A 366 12.81 -4.62 10.25
C TYR A 366 11.70 -5.53 10.82
N CYS A 367 11.68 -5.74 12.14
CA CYS A 367 10.65 -6.53 12.81
C CYS A 367 9.24 -5.96 12.57
N CYS A 368 9.08 -4.64 12.63
CA CYS A 368 7.81 -3.96 12.35
C CYS A 368 7.41 -4.03 10.87
N PHE A 369 8.37 -3.96 9.95
CA PHE A 369 8.10 -4.17 8.52
C PHE A 369 7.61 -5.60 8.27
N LEU A 370 8.31 -6.61 8.79
CA LEU A 370 7.90 -8.01 8.66
C LEU A 370 6.53 -8.25 9.29
N ALA A 371 6.26 -7.70 10.48
CA ALA A 371 4.95 -7.77 11.13
C ALA A 371 3.84 -7.12 10.27
N SER A 372 4.12 -5.99 9.63
CA SER A 372 3.17 -5.32 8.73
C SER A 372 2.83 -6.20 7.52
N PHE A 373 3.84 -6.81 6.88
CA PHE A 373 3.63 -7.77 5.79
C PHE A 373 2.80 -8.96 6.25
N CYS A 374 3.13 -9.52 7.43
CA CYS A 374 2.38 -10.63 7.99
C CYS A 374 0.91 -10.27 8.22
N GLN A 375 0.61 -9.13 8.85
CA GLN A 375 -0.75 -8.67 9.12
C GLN A 375 -1.53 -8.42 7.82
N GLY A 376 -0.90 -7.80 6.82
CA GLY A 376 -1.54 -7.54 5.53
C GLY A 376 -1.79 -8.80 4.70
N LEU A 377 -0.82 -9.70 4.59
CA LEU A 377 -0.99 -10.95 3.83
C LEU A 377 -2.08 -11.85 4.44
N GLU A 378 -2.23 -11.86 5.76
CA GLU A 378 -3.33 -12.57 6.44
C GLU A 378 -4.69 -11.95 6.15
N LEU A 379 -4.74 -10.63 6.05
CA LEU A 379 -5.94 -9.92 5.65
C LEU A 379 -6.34 -10.25 4.20
N ILE A 380 -5.36 -10.43 3.31
CA ILE A 380 -5.61 -10.92 1.94
C ILE A 380 -6.07 -12.37 1.95
N ALA A 381 -5.44 -13.24 2.74
CA ALA A 381 -5.79 -14.65 2.86
C ALA A 381 -7.26 -14.82 3.31
N ARG A 382 -7.65 -14.12 4.39
CA ARG A 382 -9.01 -14.16 4.92
C ARG A 382 -10.02 -13.62 3.92
N ALA A 383 -9.73 -12.50 3.26
CA ALA A 383 -10.62 -11.96 2.25
C ALA A 383 -10.76 -12.88 1.03
N SER A 384 -9.67 -13.53 0.61
CA SER A 384 -9.71 -14.49 -0.48
C SER A 384 -10.62 -15.67 -0.17
N GLU A 385 -10.62 -16.15 1.08
CA GLU A 385 -11.52 -17.20 1.55
C GLU A 385 -12.98 -16.72 1.57
N ASP A 386 -13.24 -15.60 2.25
CA ASP A 386 -14.58 -15.03 2.42
C ASP A 386 -15.27 -14.70 1.09
N GLU A 387 -14.51 -14.21 0.10
CA GLU A 387 -15.02 -13.77 -1.20
C GLU A 387 -14.86 -14.82 -2.32
N GLY A 388 -14.23 -15.96 -2.03
CA GLY A 388 -13.98 -17.03 -3.00
C GLY A 388 -13.06 -16.60 -4.16
N TRP A 389 -12.13 -15.67 -3.92
CA TRP A 389 -11.25 -15.12 -4.96
C TRP A 389 -10.09 -16.04 -5.36
N ASN A 390 -9.70 -16.97 -4.48
CA ASN A 390 -8.55 -17.87 -4.67
C ASN A 390 -7.24 -17.13 -5.01
N ILE A 391 -6.96 -16.05 -4.27
CA ILE A 391 -5.73 -15.26 -4.42
C ILE A 391 -4.52 -16.08 -3.98
N HIS A 392 -3.52 -16.17 -4.85
CA HIS A 392 -2.22 -16.74 -4.52
C HIS A 392 -1.30 -15.68 -3.89
N LEU A 393 -1.00 -15.82 -2.60
CA LEU A 393 -0.16 -14.84 -1.87
C LEU A 393 1.26 -14.71 -2.44
N GLY A 394 1.84 -15.79 -2.97
CA GLY A 394 3.13 -15.73 -3.67
C GLY A 394 3.09 -14.79 -4.89
N ASN A 395 1.96 -14.70 -5.59
CA ASN A 395 1.78 -13.76 -6.70
C ASN A 395 1.70 -12.30 -6.21
N CYS A 396 1.09 -12.05 -5.05
CA CYS A 396 1.09 -10.73 -4.43
C CYS A 396 2.52 -10.28 -4.10
N LEU A 397 3.34 -11.15 -3.52
CA LEU A 397 4.75 -10.85 -3.24
C LEU A 397 5.56 -10.62 -4.51
N GLN A 398 5.35 -11.46 -5.53
CA GLN A 398 6.03 -11.34 -6.81
C GLN A 398 5.85 -9.95 -7.42
N ILE A 399 4.61 -9.41 -7.41
CA ILE A 399 4.36 -8.07 -7.94
C ILE A 399 4.84 -6.95 -7.02
N TRP A 400 5.13 -7.24 -5.74
CA TRP A 400 5.69 -6.26 -4.80
C TRP A 400 7.23 -6.24 -4.77
N ARG A 401 7.91 -7.14 -5.50
CA ARG A 401 9.38 -7.13 -5.62
C ARG A 401 9.95 -5.89 -6.33
N GLY A 402 9.14 -5.21 -7.14
CA GLY A 402 9.58 -4.11 -7.98
C GLY A 402 8.46 -3.12 -8.27
N GLY A 403 8.82 -1.84 -8.39
CA GLY A 403 7.91 -0.80 -8.87
C GLY A 403 6.81 -0.39 -7.89
N CYS A 404 6.68 -1.01 -6.72
CA CYS A 404 5.73 -0.62 -5.67
C CYS A 404 6.43 0.11 -4.50
N ILE A 405 5.65 0.75 -3.63
CA ILE A 405 6.19 1.51 -2.48
C ILE A 405 6.69 0.58 -1.37
N VAL A 406 5.99 -0.54 -1.10
CA VAL A 406 6.37 -1.50 -0.04
C VAL A 406 7.52 -2.43 -0.45
N GLN A 407 8.13 -2.20 -1.61
CA GLN A 407 9.21 -3.04 -2.14
C GLN A 407 10.28 -3.29 -1.07
N SER A 408 10.51 -4.56 -0.76
CA SER A 408 11.53 -5.03 0.17
C SER A 408 12.08 -6.37 -0.31
N GLU A 409 13.36 -6.40 -0.71
CA GLU A 409 13.93 -7.62 -1.24
C GLU A 409 14.03 -8.72 -0.19
N TYR A 410 14.55 -8.40 1.00
CA TYR A 410 14.79 -9.43 2.02
C TYR A 410 13.48 -10.08 2.48
N ILE A 411 12.43 -9.28 2.69
CA ILE A 411 11.11 -9.79 3.07
C ILE A 411 10.52 -10.66 1.96
N ALA A 412 10.62 -10.24 0.69
CA ALA A 412 10.17 -11.06 -0.43
C ALA A 412 10.95 -12.39 -0.52
N ASP A 413 12.27 -12.35 -0.37
CA ASP A 413 13.12 -13.56 -0.37
C ASP A 413 12.80 -14.52 0.79
N LEU A 414 12.39 -13.99 1.94
CA LEU A 414 11.97 -14.76 3.11
C LEU A 414 10.62 -15.45 2.89
N LEU A 415 9.66 -14.74 2.32
CA LEU A 415 8.25 -15.16 2.29
C LEU A 415 7.88 -15.96 1.02
N GLU A 416 8.44 -15.60 -0.14
CA GLU A 416 8.06 -16.21 -1.42
C GLU A 416 8.22 -17.73 -1.50
N PRO A 417 9.29 -18.36 -0.96
CA PRO A 417 9.46 -19.80 -1.07
C PRO A 417 8.29 -20.60 -0.48
N ALA A 418 7.79 -20.19 0.68
CA ALA A 418 6.66 -20.86 1.33
C ALA A 418 5.31 -20.51 0.65
N LEU A 419 5.14 -19.26 0.23
CA LEU A 419 3.88 -18.75 -0.34
C LEU A 419 3.68 -19.01 -1.84
N SER A 420 4.70 -19.55 -2.51
CA SER A 420 4.62 -20.03 -3.89
C SER A 420 4.12 -21.47 -3.99
N SER A 421 3.94 -22.16 -2.86
CA SER A 421 3.33 -23.49 -2.83
C SER A 421 1.80 -23.39 -2.94
N ASP A 422 1.13 -24.48 -3.32
CA ASP A 422 -0.34 -24.56 -3.34
C ASP A 422 -0.96 -24.61 -1.94
N ILE A 423 -0.16 -24.43 -0.88
CA ILE A 423 -0.62 -24.43 0.50
C ILE A 423 -1.30 -23.08 0.79
N CYS A 424 -2.60 -23.13 1.10
CA CYS A 424 -3.31 -21.98 1.60
C CYS A 424 -2.90 -21.71 3.06
N LEU A 425 -2.13 -20.65 3.28
CA LEU A 425 -1.74 -20.21 4.62
C LEU A 425 -2.65 -19.08 5.08
N SER A 426 -3.39 -19.33 6.15
CA SER A 426 -4.22 -18.33 6.83
C SER A 426 -3.44 -17.48 7.83
N ASN A 427 -2.25 -17.93 8.24
CA ASN A 427 -1.35 -17.21 9.12
C ASN A 427 0.11 -17.34 8.64
N ILE A 428 0.75 -16.20 8.40
CA ILE A 428 2.12 -16.13 7.86
C ILE A 428 3.16 -16.54 8.90
N LYS A 429 2.84 -16.46 10.19
CA LYS A 429 3.74 -16.93 11.26
C LYS A 429 3.87 -18.45 11.30
N PHE A 430 3.03 -19.21 10.58
CA PHE A 430 3.23 -20.66 10.43
C PHE A 430 4.46 -21.03 9.59
N ILE A 431 5.08 -20.05 8.93
CA ILE A 431 6.36 -20.22 8.24
C ILE A 431 7.48 -20.14 9.28
N ASP A 432 8.25 -21.22 9.43
CA ASP A 432 9.31 -21.34 10.45
C ASP A 432 10.35 -20.22 10.36
N GLU A 433 10.74 -19.83 9.15
CA GLU A 433 11.68 -18.74 8.91
C GLU A 433 11.11 -17.40 9.40
N VAL A 434 9.83 -17.12 9.15
CA VAL A 434 9.16 -15.89 9.62
C VAL A 434 9.11 -15.86 11.14
N SER A 435 8.71 -16.95 11.78
CA SER A 435 8.68 -17.05 13.23
C SER A 435 10.06 -16.86 13.85
N ARG A 436 11.11 -17.41 13.22
CA ARG A 436 12.51 -17.22 13.65
C ARG A 436 12.96 -15.77 13.52
N GLU A 437 12.60 -15.10 12.42
CA GLU A 437 12.91 -13.69 12.19
C GLU A 437 12.22 -12.75 13.21
N LEU A 438 10.95 -12.99 13.50
CA LEU A 438 10.22 -12.24 14.51
C LEU A 438 10.80 -12.49 15.91
N HIS A 439 11.08 -13.75 16.25
CA HIS A 439 11.63 -14.13 17.55
C HIS A 439 13.00 -13.51 17.80
N ARG A 440 13.94 -13.62 16.85
CA ARG A 440 15.31 -13.10 17.03
C ARG A 440 15.34 -11.58 17.17
N ASN A 441 14.37 -10.86 16.62
CA ASN A 441 14.28 -9.40 16.66
C ASN A 441 13.33 -8.87 17.75
N PHE A 442 12.69 -9.74 18.53
CA PHE A 442 11.84 -9.35 19.65
C PHE A 442 12.59 -8.58 20.74
N GLU A 443 13.76 -9.07 21.18
CA GLU A 443 14.51 -8.40 22.25
C GLU A 443 15.05 -7.01 21.82
N PRO A 444 15.63 -6.82 20.62
CA PRO A 444 15.95 -5.48 20.11
C PRO A 444 14.74 -4.54 20.08
N LEU A 445 13.59 -5.00 19.59
CA LEU A 445 12.37 -4.19 19.57
C LEU A 445 11.97 -3.78 21.00
N LYS A 446 11.99 -4.72 21.94
CA LYS A 446 11.68 -4.48 23.35
C LYS A 446 12.64 -3.49 24.02
N GLU A 447 13.95 -3.62 23.80
CA GLU A 447 14.94 -2.66 24.32
C GLU A 447 14.65 -1.24 23.79
N ILE A 448 14.42 -1.09 22.49
CA ILE A 448 14.09 0.20 21.90
C ILE A 448 12.81 0.77 22.53
N MET A 449 11.78 -0.05 22.76
CA MET A 449 10.54 0.40 23.41
C MET A 449 10.74 0.84 24.87
N MET A 450 11.62 0.18 25.61
CA MET A 450 11.94 0.59 26.99
C MET A 450 12.59 1.98 27.00
N HIS A 451 13.58 2.22 26.14
CA HIS A 451 14.21 3.53 26.02
C HIS A 451 13.27 4.60 25.44
N ALA A 452 12.45 4.24 24.45
CA ALA A 452 11.45 5.12 23.86
C ALA A 452 10.49 5.66 24.91
N THR A 453 9.94 4.75 25.72
CA THR A 453 8.98 5.05 26.77
C THR A 453 9.61 5.92 27.84
N ALA A 454 10.84 5.59 28.28
CA ALA A 454 11.56 6.37 29.27
C ALA A 454 11.90 7.81 28.80
N ALA A 455 12.10 7.99 27.49
CA ALA A 455 12.45 9.27 26.88
C ALA A 455 11.26 10.00 26.25
N ASP A 456 10.01 9.58 26.54
CA ASP A 456 8.78 10.18 26.02
C ASP A 456 8.71 10.25 24.47
N GLN A 457 9.36 9.32 23.77
CA GLN A 457 9.37 9.26 22.29
C GLN A 457 8.02 8.78 21.75
N TYR A 458 7.59 9.33 20.61
CA TYR A 458 6.35 8.93 19.95
C TYR A 458 6.59 7.71 19.05
N VAL A 459 6.22 6.52 19.53
CA VAL A 459 6.47 5.23 18.83
C VAL A 459 5.24 4.30 18.74
N PRO A 460 4.08 4.77 18.23
CA PRO A 460 2.85 3.98 18.26
C PRO A 460 2.89 2.69 17.43
N ALA A 461 3.48 2.67 16.23
CA ALA A 461 3.54 1.46 15.41
C ALA A 461 4.53 0.43 15.97
N MET A 462 5.69 0.88 16.47
CA MET A 462 6.64 -0.03 17.11
C MET A 462 6.09 -0.63 18.42
N SER A 463 5.44 0.18 19.25
CA SER A 463 4.84 -0.30 20.51
C SER A 463 3.67 -1.26 20.25
N ALA A 464 2.82 -0.96 19.27
CA ALA A 464 1.76 -1.86 18.83
C ALA A 464 2.31 -3.18 18.27
N THR A 465 3.44 -3.14 17.55
CA THR A 465 4.11 -4.35 17.07
C THR A 465 4.67 -5.19 18.22
N LEU A 466 5.29 -4.57 19.22
CA LEU A 466 5.79 -5.29 20.39
C LEU A 466 4.63 -6.00 21.11
N GLU A 467 3.52 -5.28 21.35
CA GLU A 467 2.34 -5.86 21.99
C GLU A 467 1.73 -6.99 21.15
N TYR A 468 1.61 -6.77 19.83
CA TYR A 468 1.14 -7.76 18.87
C TYR A 468 1.89 -9.08 19.02
N LEU A 469 3.22 -9.06 19.02
CA LEU A 469 4.04 -10.27 19.14
C LEU A 469 3.83 -11.01 20.46
N LYS A 470 3.58 -10.29 21.56
CA LYS A 470 3.31 -10.91 22.86
C LYS A 470 2.00 -11.69 22.87
N TYR A 471 0.90 -11.10 22.40
CA TYR A 471 -0.41 -11.77 22.51
C TYR A 471 -0.64 -12.80 21.41
N ILE A 472 -0.08 -12.63 20.21
CA ILE A 472 -0.19 -13.65 19.15
C ILE A 472 0.68 -14.88 19.42
N GLY A 473 1.78 -14.71 20.17
CA GLY A 473 2.64 -15.81 20.62
C GLY A 473 2.24 -16.38 21.98
N GLY A 474 1.24 -15.81 22.65
CA GLY A 474 0.81 -16.23 23.97
C GLY A 474 -0.13 -17.44 23.91
N THR A 475 0.11 -18.46 24.73
CA THR A 475 -0.74 -19.66 24.82
C THR A 475 -1.99 -19.45 25.67
N MET A 476 -1.98 -18.48 26.58
CA MET A 476 -3.13 -18.03 27.34
C MET A 476 -3.01 -16.53 27.58
N ILE A 477 -4.04 -15.77 27.17
CA ILE A 477 -4.04 -14.30 27.22
C ILE A 477 -5.13 -13.76 28.16
N PRO A 478 -5.05 -12.49 28.60
CA PRO A 478 -5.95 -11.92 29.60
C PRO A 478 -7.44 -11.87 29.19
N THR A 479 -7.77 -12.08 27.92
CA THR A 479 -9.17 -12.12 27.46
C THR A 479 -9.97 -13.27 28.09
N LYS A 480 -9.33 -14.26 28.71
CA LYS A 480 -10.02 -15.22 29.60
C LYS A 480 -10.85 -14.52 30.69
N PHE A 481 -10.33 -13.43 31.26
CA PHE A 481 -11.07 -12.64 32.25
C PHE A 481 -12.22 -11.87 31.61
N MET A 482 -12.01 -11.33 30.40
CA MET A 482 -13.05 -10.64 29.62
C MET A 482 -14.21 -11.59 29.27
N GLU A 483 -13.93 -12.82 28.81
CA GLU A 483 -14.94 -13.85 28.56
C GLU A 483 -15.75 -14.17 29.83
N ALA A 484 -15.09 -14.29 30.99
CA ALA A 484 -15.79 -14.51 32.26
C ALA A 484 -16.69 -13.32 32.64
N GLN A 485 -16.25 -12.08 32.41
CA GLN A 485 -17.09 -10.89 32.63
C GLN A 485 -18.30 -10.90 31.68
N MET A 486 -18.10 -11.21 30.41
CA MET A 486 -19.19 -11.31 29.43
C MET A 486 -20.19 -12.40 29.80
N ASP A 487 -19.73 -13.57 30.23
CA ASP A 487 -20.62 -14.61 30.73
C ASP A 487 -21.38 -14.17 32.00
N TYR A 488 -20.71 -13.44 32.89
CA TYR A 488 -21.29 -12.89 34.12
C TYR A 488 -22.47 -11.94 33.86
N PHE A 489 -22.29 -10.89 33.06
CA PHE A 489 -23.33 -9.88 32.89
C PHE A 489 -24.34 -10.20 31.78
N GLY A 490 -24.00 -11.10 30.85
CA GLY A 490 -24.74 -11.27 29.61
C GLY A 490 -24.98 -12.71 29.17
N ALA A 491 -24.59 -13.72 29.97
CA ALA A 491 -24.69 -15.15 29.61
C ALA A 491 -24.13 -15.43 28.20
N HIS A 492 -23.01 -14.75 27.87
CA HIS A 492 -22.36 -14.85 26.57
C HIS A 492 -21.72 -16.22 26.30
N ALA A 493 -21.68 -17.10 27.31
CA ALA A 493 -21.06 -18.42 27.27
C ALA A 493 -19.56 -18.40 26.93
N TYR A 494 -18.87 -19.51 27.14
CA TYR A 494 -17.42 -19.62 26.93
C TYR A 494 -16.99 -21.05 26.62
N ASN A 495 -15.76 -21.20 26.11
CA ASN A 495 -15.06 -22.48 25.92
C ASN A 495 -14.18 -22.78 27.15
N LYS A 496 -14.00 -24.06 27.48
CA LYS A 496 -13.15 -24.52 28.58
C LYS A 496 -11.78 -24.99 28.07
N PRO A 497 -10.72 -24.82 28.87
CA PRO A 497 -9.38 -25.26 28.49
C PRO A 497 -9.27 -26.79 28.44
N ASN A 498 -8.46 -27.30 27.51
CA ASN A 498 -8.18 -28.73 27.31
C ASN A 498 -9.40 -29.61 26.99
N ILE A 499 -10.50 -29.05 26.45
CA ILE A 499 -11.63 -29.84 25.95
C ILE A 499 -11.51 -29.99 24.42
N PRO A 500 -11.39 -31.22 23.87
CA PRO A 500 -11.32 -31.43 22.43
C PRO A 500 -12.50 -30.80 21.68
N GLY A 501 -12.21 -29.98 20.67
CA GLY A 501 -13.23 -29.25 19.90
C GLY A 501 -13.60 -27.88 20.48
N GLU A 502 -13.08 -27.53 21.67
CA GLU A 502 -13.11 -26.20 22.27
C GLU A 502 -11.70 -25.60 22.34
N ASP A 503 -10.72 -26.38 22.82
CA ASP A 503 -9.31 -25.99 22.99
C ASP A 503 -8.34 -27.13 22.62
N PRO A 504 -7.68 -27.07 21.43
CA PRO A 504 -7.96 -26.14 20.34
C PRO A 504 -9.32 -26.44 19.68
N GLY A 505 -10.00 -25.39 19.20
CA GLY A 505 -11.31 -25.48 18.58
C GLY A 505 -11.56 -24.36 17.56
N PRO A 506 -12.66 -24.43 16.80
CA PRO A 506 -13.03 -23.40 15.84
C PRO A 506 -13.46 -22.11 16.54
N VAL A 507 -13.37 -20.98 15.83
CA VAL A 507 -13.87 -19.68 16.31
C VAL A 507 -15.39 -19.68 16.30
N LYS A 508 -16.00 -20.08 17.43
CA LYS A 508 -17.46 -20.11 17.64
C LYS A 508 -17.79 -19.92 19.12
N LYS A 509 -19.04 -19.53 19.40
CA LYS A 509 -19.58 -19.45 20.76
C LYS A 509 -19.40 -20.79 21.48
N GLY A 510 -18.85 -20.74 22.69
CA GLY A 510 -18.67 -21.93 23.52
C GLY A 510 -19.98 -22.40 24.19
N PRO A 511 -20.05 -23.66 24.64
CA PRO A 511 -21.29 -24.24 25.16
C PRO A 511 -21.49 -24.03 26.67
N HIS A 512 -20.52 -23.45 27.39
CA HIS A 512 -20.57 -23.37 28.86
C HIS A 512 -21.05 -22.00 29.33
N HIS A 513 -21.91 -22.00 30.33
CA HIS A 513 -22.32 -20.81 31.08
C HIS A 513 -22.20 -21.14 32.58
N TYR A 514 -21.78 -20.17 33.39
CA TYR A 514 -21.78 -20.29 34.83
C TYR A 514 -22.79 -19.32 35.44
N GLU A 515 -23.62 -19.77 36.38
CA GLU A 515 -24.52 -18.90 37.14
C GLU A 515 -23.69 -18.15 38.20
N TRP A 516 -23.17 -16.97 37.83
CA TRP A 516 -22.20 -16.25 38.66
C TRP A 516 -22.80 -15.64 39.93
N LEU A 517 -24.07 -15.26 39.88
CA LEU A 517 -24.89 -14.87 41.02
C LEU A 517 -26.27 -15.48 40.81
N PRO A 518 -26.81 -16.25 41.77
CA PRO A 518 -28.18 -16.70 41.70
C PRO A 518 -29.13 -15.50 41.59
N ALA A 519 -30.08 -15.58 40.66
CA ALA A 519 -31.15 -14.59 40.49
C ALA A 519 -32.06 -14.42 41.72
#